data_AF-A0A1G1FLW1-F1
#
_entry.id   AF-A0A1G1FLW1-F1
#
_cell.length_a   1.000
_cell.length_b   1.000
_cell.length_c   1.000
_cell.angle_alpha   90.00
_cell.angle_beta   90.00
_cell.angle_gamma   90.00
#
_symmetry.space_group_name_H-M   'P 1'
#
loop_
_entity.id
_entity.type
_entity.pdbx_description
1 polymer ?
#
loop_
_entity_poly.entity_id
_entity_poly.type
_entity_poly.pdbx_seq_one_letter_code
_entity_poly.pdbx_strand_id
1 'polypeptide(L)'
;RAARDFHTKVCLKCHSDEKMMARNNVFNVAVKTYMDSYHGKNYRLGFPEKVAGCADCHTAHSVLPASDPASSVNPKNLVNTCAPCHPKATPLFTKFYSHGEHGNREKFPILYYTFMAMTGLLVSTFAVFWLHTLLWMFRGFVENREKQALLEEGHVEHHIEDGHKQYRRFQKRHVFLHLLVIISFLGLSMTGLPLKFSDQAWAKVLMGWFGGSANAGLIHRYCAGITFVYFMGAIILSFHFLFVRKDLKGNVLQRLFGPESLMPNLRDIQDVTGMVRWFLFKGPKPTFERWTYWEKFDFIAVFWGMFAIGGSGLMLWFPEFFGLFLPGWMFNVATIVHSDEALLATGFIFTVHFFNTHGRPEKFPMDFVIFNGQMSKHEFIEERGDQWKRYEELGITEDFKAKKTSGVIYDFVIKGFGFTALCIGIALLILMVLAFLGGGGH
;
A
#
# COMPACT_ATOMS: atom_id res chain seq x y z
N ARG A 1 10.83 -3.82 34.46
CA ARG A 1 11.33 -3.43 33.12
C ARG A 1 12.35 -4.45 32.58
N ALA A 2 13.45 -4.74 33.29
CA ALA A 2 14.42 -5.78 32.91
C ALA A 2 13.88 -7.23 32.97
N ALA A 3 12.87 -7.49 33.81
CA ALA A 3 12.32 -8.84 34.01
C ALA A 3 11.68 -9.46 32.74
N ARG A 4 10.89 -8.70 31.96
CA ARG A 4 10.23 -9.23 30.74
C ARG A 4 11.23 -9.68 29.68
N ASP A 5 12.26 -8.85 29.45
CA ASP A 5 13.33 -9.20 28.51
C ASP A 5 14.09 -10.44 28.98
N PHE A 6 14.51 -10.44 30.26
CA PHE A 6 15.22 -11.56 30.86
C PHE A 6 14.42 -12.87 30.74
N HIS A 7 13.17 -12.91 31.21
CA HIS A 7 12.36 -14.12 31.17
C HIS A 7 12.12 -14.61 29.75
N THR A 8 11.78 -13.71 28.83
CA THR A 8 11.56 -14.07 27.42
C THR A 8 12.83 -14.65 26.81
N LYS A 9 13.99 -14.01 27.02
CA LYS A 9 15.27 -14.46 26.49
C LYS A 9 15.69 -15.84 27.01
N VAL A 10 15.44 -16.12 28.28
CA VAL A 10 15.69 -17.44 28.88
C VAL A 10 14.79 -18.51 28.26
N CYS A 11 13.49 -18.24 28.13
CA CYS A 11 12.55 -19.16 27.47
C CYS A 11 12.97 -19.43 26.02
N LEU A 12 13.30 -18.38 25.26
CA LEU A 12 13.70 -18.48 23.85
C LEU A 12 14.91 -19.41 23.67
N LYS A 13 15.93 -19.31 24.52
CA LYS A 13 17.16 -20.11 24.40
C LYS A 13 16.91 -21.63 24.37
N CYS A 14 15.96 -22.10 25.17
CA CYS A 14 15.62 -23.52 25.23
C CYS A 14 14.52 -23.87 24.22
N HIS A 15 13.48 -23.04 24.12
CA HIS A 15 12.31 -23.34 23.27
C HIS A 15 12.55 -23.13 21.77
N SER A 16 13.65 -22.48 21.37
CA SER A 16 14.06 -22.40 19.96
C SER A 16 14.85 -23.63 19.49
N ASP A 17 15.27 -24.52 20.39
CA ASP A 17 15.97 -25.76 20.04
C ASP A 17 14.94 -26.86 19.68
N GLU A 18 14.73 -27.06 18.39
CA GLU A 18 13.77 -28.04 17.87
C GLU A 18 14.06 -29.47 18.34
N LYS A 19 15.34 -29.86 18.47
CA LYS A 19 15.71 -31.20 18.93
C LYS A 19 15.37 -31.37 20.41
N MET A 20 15.64 -30.34 21.21
CA MET A 20 15.27 -30.33 22.64
C MET A 20 13.74 -30.37 22.81
N MET A 21 13.00 -29.58 22.04
CA MET A 21 11.53 -29.55 22.11
C MET A 21 10.92 -30.89 21.68
N ALA A 22 11.39 -31.47 20.57
CA ALA A 22 10.94 -32.77 20.10
C ALA A 22 11.22 -33.88 21.11
N ARG A 23 12.44 -33.92 21.69
CA ARG A 23 12.82 -34.91 22.71
C ARG A 23 11.91 -34.87 23.94
N ASN A 24 11.45 -33.67 24.33
CA ASN A 24 10.63 -33.47 25.52
C ASN A 24 9.13 -33.39 25.22
N ASN A 25 8.70 -33.70 23.98
CA ASN A 25 7.30 -33.59 23.53
C ASN A 25 6.67 -32.21 23.79
N VAL A 26 7.45 -31.14 23.60
CA VAL A 26 7.00 -29.75 23.72
C VAL A 26 6.73 -29.16 22.34
N PHE A 27 5.69 -28.33 22.25
CA PHE A 27 5.30 -27.66 21.01
C PHE A 27 6.42 -26.75 20.48
N ASN A 28 7.05 -27.12 19.35
CA ASN A 28 8.27 -26.50 18.81
C ASN A 28 8.02 -25.20 18.02
N VAL A 29 6.81 -24.93 17.57
CA VAL A 29 6.51 -23.71 16.77
C VAL A 29 6.19 -22.47 17.61
N ALA A 30 6.16 -22.60 18.95
CA ALA A 30 5.75 -21.52 19.85
C ALA A 30 6.66 -20.29 19.73
N VAL A 31 7.98 -20.48 19.62
CA VAL A 31 8.93 -19.38 19.47
C VAL A 31 8.75 -18.64 18.14
N LYS A 32 8.66 -19.38 17.03
CA LYS A 32 8.46 -18.81 15.69
C LYS A 32 7.18 -17.97 15.65
N THR A 33 6.05 -18.59 16.01
CA THR A 33 4.73 -17.92 16.01
C THR A 33 4.65 -16.73 16.96
N TYR A 34 5.29 -16.79 18.13
CA TYR A 34 5.39 -15.63 19.01
C TYR A 34 6.18 -14.50 18.35
N MET A 35 7.33 -14.82 17.74
CA MET A 35 8.20 -13.83 17.12
C MET A 35 7.58 -13.16 15.89
N ASP A 36 6.65 -13.82 15.23
CA ASP A 36 5.91 -13.30 14.07
C ASP A 36 4.66 -12.48 14.49
N SER A 37 4.23 -12.62 15.74
CA SER A 37 3.16 -11.81 16.34
C SER A 37 3.59 -10.36 16.58
N TYR A 38 2.62 -9.47 16.81
CA TYR A 38 2.90 -8.07 17.16
C TYR A 38 3.79 -7.93 18.40
N HIS A 39 3.62 -8.80 19.40
CA HIS A 39 4.45 -8.81 20.61
C HIS A 39 5.89 -9.18 20.28
N GLY A 40 6.11 -10.26 19.54
CA GLY A 40 7.43 -10.72 19.13
C GLY A 40 8.17 -9.75 18.21
N LYS A 41 7.45 -9.11 17.27
CA LYS A 41 8.02 -8.09 16.37
C LYS A 41 8.55 -6.88 17.16
N ASN A 42 7.80 -6.39 18.14
CA ASN A 42 8.25 -5.32 19.02
C ASN A 42 9.40 -5.74 19.94
N TYR A 43 9.39 -7.00 20.42
CA TYR A 43 10.51 -7.59 21.15
C TYR A 43 11.79 -7.57 20.30
N ARG A 44 11.72 -8.07 19.05
CA ARG A 44 12.84 -8.06 18.08
C ARG A 44 13.38 -6.66 17.83
N LEU A 45 12.50 -5.66 17.75
CA LEU A 45 12.84 -4.25 17.54
C LEU A 45 13.51 -3.58 18.76
N GLY A 46 13.62 -4.28 19.90
CA GLY A 46 14.31 -3.77 21.09
C GLY A 46 13.41 -3.04 22.08
N PHE A 47 12.09 -3.29 22.03
CA PHE A 47 11.11 -2.72 22.97
C PHE A 47 10.38 -3.79 23.81
N PRO A 48 11.10 -4.75 24.43
CA PRO A 48 10.52 -5.89 25.13
C PRO A 48 9.65 -5.49 26.33
N GLU A 49 9.85 -4.30 26.89
CA GLU A 49 9.07 -3.81 28.04
C GLU A 49 7.67 -3.33 27.65
N LYS A 50 7.44 -3.04 26.37
CA LYS A 50 6.17 -2.50 25.85
C LYS A 50 5.18 -3.57 25.42
N VAL A 51 5.59 -4.83 25.47
CA VAL A 51 4.81 -5.98 24.98
C VAL A 51 4.85 -7.12 25.99
N ALA A 52 3.91 -8.06 25.85
CA ALA A 52 3.87 -9.26 26.67
C ALA A 52 4.96 -10.25 26.19
N GLY A 53 5.70 -10.81 27.13
CA GLY A 53 6.65 -11.89 26.92
C GLY A 53 6.07 -13.26 27.26
N CYS A 54 6.89 -14.31 27.15
CA CYS A 54 6.46 -15.69 27.39
C CYS A 54 5.90 -15.89 28.82
N ALA A 55 6.58 -15.31 29.82
CA ALA A 55 6.21 -15.45 31.23
C ALA A 55 4.96 -14.64 31.63
N ASP A 56 4.59 -13.60 30.87
CA ASP A 56 3.33 -12.88 31.13
C ASP A 56 2.12 -13.77 30.84
N CYS A 57 2.24 -14.72 29.89
CA CYS A 57 1.20 -15.69 29.57
C CYS A 57 1.35 -17.01 30.35
N HIS A 58 2.57 -17.55 30.49
CA HIS A 58 2.81 -18.89 31.06
C HIS A 58 3.24 -18.91 32.53
N THR A 59 3.42 -17.74 33.15
CA THR A 59 4.11 -17.55 34.44
C THR A 59 5.60 -17.95 34.40
N ALA A 60 6.40 -17.51 35.38
CA ALA A 60 7.83 -17.81 35.41
C ALA A 60 8.17 -19.15 36.10
N HIS A 61 7.47 -19.50 37.18
CA HIS A 61 7.82 -20.64 38.04
C HIS A 61 6.65 -21.63 38.26
N SER A 62 5.49 -21.39 37.65
CA SER A 62 4.29 -22.24 37.80
C SER A 62 3.68 -22.55 36.44
N VAL A 63 4.53 -23.01 35.51
CA VAL A 63 4.13 -23.35 34.14
C VAL A 63 3.33 -24.66 34.18
N LEU A 64 2.01 -24.53 34.15
CA LEU A 64 1.05 -25.65 34.18
C LEU A 64 0.45 -25.89 32.79
N PRO A 65 0.08 -27.15 32.44
CA PRO A 65 -0.57 -27.46 31.18
C PRO A 65 -1.91 -26.72 31.05
N ALA A 66 -2.33 -26.38 29.83
CA ALA A 66 -3.54 -25.60 29.58
C ALA A 66 -4.85 -26.27 30.05
N SER A 67 -4.83 -27.58 30.29
CA SER A 67 -5.95 -28.34 30.87
C SER A 67 -6.10 -28.12 32.38
N ASP A 68 -5.03 -27.71 33.07
CA ASP A 68 -5.04 -27.50 34.52
C ASP A 68 -5.84 -26.24 34.87
N PRO A 69 -6.83 -26.30 35.77
CA PRO A 69 -7.60 -25.13 36.20
C PRO A 69 -6.79 -24.00 36.82
N ALA A 70 -5.61 -24.28 37.40
CA ALA A 70 -4.71 -23.28 37.96
C ALA A 70 -3.76 -22.66 36.93
N SER A 71 -3.71 -23.20 35.70
CA SER A 71 -2.87 -22.64 34.64
C SER A 71 -3.39 -21.27 34.19
N SER A 72 -2.49 -20.30 34.06
CA SER A 72 -2.82 -18.99 33.47
C SER A 72 -3.34 -19.11 32.04
N VAL A 73 -2.84 -20.09 31.28
CA VAL A 73 -3.29 -20.34 29.90
C VAL A 73 -4.52 -21.27 29.81
N ASN A 74 -5.16 -21.59 30.94
CA ASN A 74 -6.43 -22.31 30.92
C ASN A 74 -7.53 -21.45 30.27
N PRO A 75 -8.41 -22.00 29.41
CA PRO A 75 -9.49 -21.25 28.77
C PRO A 75 -10.36 -20.42 29.73
N LYS A 76 -10.52 -20.85 30.99
CA LYS A 76 -11.28 -20.11 32.01
C LYS A 76 -10.52 -18.91 32.60
N ASN A 77 -9.19 -18.92 32.51
CA ASN A 77 -8.31 -17.91 33.09
C ASN A 77 -7.78 -16.90 32.06
N LEU A 78 -7.89 -17.19 30.75
CA LEU A 78 -7.31 -16.36 29.69
C LEU A 78 -7.71 -14.89 29.74
N VAL A 79 -8.96 -14.59 30.14
CA VAL A 79 -9.41 -13.18 30.29
C VAL A 79 -8.55 -12.47 31.34
N ASN A 80 -8.32 -13.11 32.48
CA ASN A 80 -7.48 -12.58 33.54
C ASN A 80 -6.00 -12.49 33.13
N THR A 81 -5.54 -13.37 32.23
CA THR A 81 -4.18 -13.31 31.68
C THR A 81 -3.99 -12.16 30.71
N CYS A 82 -5.01 -11.82 29.91
CA CYS A 82 -4.95 -10.68 29.00
C CYS A 82 -5.18 -9.33 29.70
N ALA A 83 -6.00 -9.31 30.77
CA ALA A 83 -6.45 -8.11 31.46
C ALA A 83 -5.35 -7.10 31.88
N PRO A 84 -4.13 -7.50 32.31
CA PRO A 84 -3.08 -6.56 32.71
C PRO A 84 -2.66 -5.60 31.59
N CYS A 85 -2.78 -6.01 30.32
CA CYS A 85 -2.45 -5.19 29.15
C CYS A 85 -3.70 -4.82 28.34
N HIS A 86 -4.78 -5.60 28.42
CA HIS A 86 -6.05 -5.40 27.74
C HIS A 86 -7.21 -5.35 28.76
N PRO A 87 -7.44 -4.20 29.43
CA PRO A 87 -8.36 -4.09 30.56
C PRO A 87 -9.80 -4.51 30.27
N LYS A 88 -10.24 -4.43 29.01
CA LYS A 88 -11.58 -4.82 28.54
C LYS A 88 -11.55 -6.11 27.71
N ALA A 89 -10.56 -6.98 27.93
CA ALA A 89 -10.51 -8.29 27.30
C ALA A 89 -11.79 -9.10 27.59
N THR A 90 -12.35 -9.71 26.56
CA THR A 90 -13.55 -10.54 26.65
C THR A 90 -13.24 -12.01 26.40
N PRO A 91 -14.14 -12.96 26.72
CA PRO A 91 -13.98 -14.34 26.31
C PRO A 91 -13.83 -14.51 24.79
N LEU A 92 -14.51 -13.68 23.99
CA LEU A 92 -14.35 -13.70 22.52
C LEU A 92 -12.95 -13.24 22.10
N PHE A 93 -12.43 -12.17 22.71
CA PHE A 93 -11.08 -11.67 22.46
C PHE A 93 -10.01 -12.72 22.72
N THR A 94 -10.17 -13.52 23.79
CA THR A 94 -9.21 -14.59 24.14
C THR A 94 -9.16 -15.77 23.16
N LYS A 95 -10.07 -15.85 22.18
CA LYS A 95 -10.02 -16.83 21.08
C LYS A 95 -8.93 -16.50 20.04
N PHE A 96 -8.03 -15.57 20.34
CA PHE A 96 -6.87 -15.25 19.52
C PHE A 96 -5.91 -16.44 19.50
N TYR A 97 -5.38 -16.76 18.33
CA TYR A 97 -4.41 -17.84 18.18
C TYR A 97 -3.00 -17.32 18.52
N SER A 98 -2.64 -17.35 19.81
CA SER A 98 -1.34 -16.89 20.31
C SER A 98 -0.14 -17.63 19.73
N HIS A 99 -0.32 -18.90 19.36
CA HIS A 99 0.67 -19.74 18.68
C HIS A 99 0.07 -20.40 17.42
N GLY A 100 -0.77 -19.65 16.70
CA GLY A 100 -1.35 -20.09 15.44
C GLY A 100 -0.35 -20.00 14.30
N GLU A 101 -0.16 -21.08 13.56
CA GLU A 101 0.68 -21.10 12.35
C GLU A 101 -0.21 -21.24 11.11
N HIS A 102 -0.04 -20.36 10.13
CA HIS A 102 -0.77 -20.42 8.86
C HIS A 102 -0.31 -21.55 7.94
N GLY A 103 0.75 -22.29 8.27
CA GLY A 103 1.19 -23.48 7.52
C GLY A 103 0.41 -24.75 7.85
N ASN A 104 -0.31 -24.79 8.97
CA ASN A 104 -1.06 -25.97 9.40
C ASN A 104 -2.55 -25.84 9.02
N ARG A 105 -2.91 -26.37 7.85
CA ARG A 105 -4.29 -26.36 7.32
C ARG A 105 -5.28 -27.11 8.21
N GLU A 106 -4.87 -28.18 8.88
CA GLU A 106 -5.76 -29.01 9.70
C GLU A 106 -6.17 -28.28 10.99
N LYS A 107 -5.21 -27.63 11.65
CA LYS A 107 -5.44 -26.95 12.92
C LYS A 107 -5.92 -25.51 12.77
N PHE A 108 -5.45 -24.80 11.74
CA PHE A 108 -5.76 -23.40 11.49
C PHE A 108 -6.20 -23.14 10.05
N PRO A 109 -7.30 -23.77 9.58
CA PRO A 109 -7.74 -23.69 8.18
C PRO A 109 -7.98 -22.25 7.73
N ILE A 110 -8.61 -21.41 8.57
CA ILE A 110 -8.92 -20.02 8.24
C ILE A 110 -7.64 -19.22 7.99
N LEU A 111 -6.61 -19.40 8.83
CA LEU A 111 -5.33 -18.70 8.65
C LEU A 111 -4.61 -19.17 7.40
N TYR A 112 -4.59 -20.47 7.14
CA TYR A 112 -4.00 -21.05 5.94
C TYR A 112 -4.62 -20.48 4.67
N TYR A 113 -5.95 -20.52 4.54
CA TYR A 113 -6.63 -20.01 3.34
C TYR A 113 -6.51 -18.49 3.20
N THR A 114 -6.54 -17.75 4.30
CA THR A 114 -6.32 -16.30 4.28
C THR A 114 -4.92 -15.98 3.75
N PHE A 115 -3.89 -16.63 4.31
CA PHE A 115 -2.51 -16.43 3.88
C PHE A 115 -2.29 -16.81 2.41
N MET A 116 -2.83 -17.95 1.98
CA MET A 116 -2.73 -18.39 0.59
C MET A 116 -3.45 -17.44 -0.37
N ALA A 117 -4.63 -16.93 0.01
CA ALA A 117 -5.38 -15.97 -0.81
C ALA A 117 -4.63 -14.63 -0.93
N MET A 118 -4.13 -14.08 0.19
CA MET A 118 -3.36 -12.83 0.20
C MET A 118 -2.04 -12.97 -0.56
N THR A 119 -1.31 -14.06 -0.34
CA THR A 119 -0.06 -14.36 -1.08
C THR A 119 -0.34 -14.53 -2.57
N GLY A 120 -1.40 -15.26 -2.92
CA GLY A 120 -1.83 -15.45 -4.30
C GLY A 120 -2.14 -14.12 -4.98
N LEU A 121 -2.93 -13.26 -4.32
CA LEU A 121 -3.25 -11.91 -4.79
C LEU A 121 -1.98 -11.07 -5.01
N LEU A 122 -1.05 -11.11 -4.04
CA LEU A 122 0.19 -10.36 -4.12
C LEU A 122 1.05 -10.80 -5.31
N VAL A 123 1.32 -12.11 -5.41
CA VAL A 123 2.16 -12.67 -6.48
C VAL A 123 1.53 -12.48 -7.85
N SER A 124 0.22 -12.71 -7.98
CA SER A 124 -0.47 -12.53 -9.26
C SER A 124 -0.46 -11.08 -9.72
N THR A 125 -0.69 -10.14 -8.79
CA THR A 125 -0.72 -8.71 -9.11
C THR A 125 0.67 -8.25 -9.57
N PHE A 126 1.72 -8.56 -8.80
CA PHE A 126 3.08 -8.19 -9.22
C PHE A 126 3.51 -8.86 -10.52
N ALA A 127 3.20 -10.13 -10.73
CA ALA A 127 3.55 -10.82 -11.97
C ALA A 127 2.94 -10.12 -13.21
N VAL A 128 1.66 -9.76 -13.16
CA VAL A 128 0.97 -9.08 -14.26
C VAL A 128 1.53 -7.68 -14.48
N PHE A 129 1.64 -6.88 -13.43
CA PHE A 129 2.01 -5.47 -13.57
C PHE A 129 3.50 -5.25 -13.81
N TRP A 130 4.38 -6.09 -13.24
CA TRP A 130 5.81 -6.01 -13.59
C TRP A 130 6.08 -6.48 -15.00
N LEU A 131 5.41 -7.54 -15.48
CA LEU A 131 5.50 -7.93 -16.89
C LEU A 131 5.05 -6.77 -17.80
N HIS A 132 3.91 -6.16 -17.48
CA HIS A 132 3.40 -4.99 -18.19
C HIS A 132 4.41 -3.82 -18.20
N THR A 133 4.94 -3.44 -17.04
CA THR A 133 5.96 -2.38 -16.88
C THR A 133 7.22 -2.69 -17.68
N LEU A 134 7.72 -3.93 -17.64
CA LEU A 134 8.92 -4.34 -18.39
C LEU A 134 8.71 -4.28 -19.90
N LEU A 135 7.55 -4.75 -20.38
CA LEU A 135 7.18 -4.67 -21.80
C LEU A 135 7.06 -3.22 -22.26
N TRP A 136 6.46 -2.36 -21.44
CA TRP A 136 6.41 -0.93 -21.72
C TRP A 136 7.80 -0.33 -21.78
N MET A 137 8.62 -0.54 -20.75
CA MET A 137 9.98 0.00 -20.70
C MET A 137 10.77 -0.39 -21.95
N PHE A 138 10.72 -1.68 -22.34
CA PHE A 138 11.36 -2.16 -23.55
C PHE A 138 10.86 -1.43 -24.80
N ARG A 139 9.53 -1.37 -25.01
CA ARG A 139 8.98 -0.74 -26.22
C ARG A 139 9.20 0.77 -26.24
N GLY A 140 9.14 1.44 -25.10
CA GLY A 140 9.43 2.87 -24.95
C GLY A 140 10.88 3.21 -25.31
N PHE A 141 11.85 2.37 -24.95
CA PHE A 141 13.23 2.54 -25.40
C PHE A 141 13.37 2.39 -26.93
N VAL A 142 12.68 1.42 -27.53
CA VAL A 142 12.71 1.26 -28.99
C VAL A 142 12.07 2.47 -29.68
N GLU A 143 10.91 2.93 -29.22
CA GLU A 143 10.23 4.10 -29.80
C GLU A 143 11.06 5.38 -29.66
N ASN A 144 11.72 5.60 -28.52
CA ASN A 144 12.64 6.74 -28.36
C ASN A 144 13.83 6.68 -29.32
N ARG A 145 14.38 5.49 -29.58
CA ARG A 145 15.45 5.31 -30.56
C ARG A 145 14.96 5.53 -31.99
N GLU A 146 13.76 5.06 -32.32
CA GLU A 146 13.10 5.30 -33.61
C GLU A 146 12.85 6.80 -33.82
N LYS A 147 12.28 7.50 -32.82
CA LYS A 147 12.08 8.96 -32.84
C LYS A 147 13.41 9.71 -33.00
N GLN A 148 14.46 9.31 -32.27
CA GLN A 148 15.76 9.94 -32.38
C GLN A 148 16.38 9.75 -33.77
N ALA A 149 16.28 8.55 -34.35
CA ALA A 149 16.75 8.29 -35.72
C ALA A 149 15.99 9.14 -36.76
N LEU A 150 14.66 9.26 -36.62
CA LEU A 150 13.84 10.10 -37.49
C LEU A 150 14.23 11.59 -37.39
N LEU A 151 14.54 12.08 -36.18
CA LEU A 151 15.05 13.44 -35.97
C LEU A 151 16.42 13.64 -36.63
N GLU A 152 17.31 12.64 -36.56
CA GLU A 152 18.62 12.65 -37.23
C GLU A 152 18.50 12.65 -38.77
N GLU A 153 17.47 11.99 -39.30
CA GLU A 153 17.11 11.99 -40.73
C GLU A 153 16.42 13.29 -41.20
N GLY A 154 16.18 14.24 -40.29
CA GLY A 154 15.57 15.54 -40.59
C GLY A 154 14.04 15.52 -40.66
N HIS A 155 13.40 14.44 -40.23
CA HIS A 155 11.94 14.41 -40.06
C HIS A 155 11.55 15.21 -38.81
N VAL A 156 10.94 16.38 -39.00
CA VAL A 156 10.43 17.21 -37.91
C VAL A 156 9.15 16.59 -37.36
N GLU A 157 9.05 16.41 -36.04
CA GLU A 157 7.80 16.03 -35.36
C GLU A 157 6.64 16.92 -35.85
N HIS A 158 5.44 16.34 -35.96
CA HIS A 158 4.23 17.06 -36.34
C HIS A 158 4.14 18.40 -35.60
N HIS A 159 4.23 19.51 -36.33
CA HIS A 159 4.14 20.85 -35.73
C HIS A 159 2.74 21.04 -35.15
N ILE A 160 2.62 20.96 -33.83
CA ILE A 160 1.38 21.27 -33.12
C ILE A 160 1.33 22.79 -32.93
N GLU A 161 0.41 23.43 -33.67
CA GLU A 161 0.16 24.87 -33.52
C GLU A 161 -0.10 25.24 -32.06
N ASP A 162 0.63 26.25 -31.58
CA ASP A 162 0.55 26.73 -30.20
C ASP A 162 0.77 25.65 -29.12
N GLY A 163 1.65 24.67 -29.40
CA GLY A 163 1.97 23.55 -28.50
C GLY A 163 2.32 23.95 -27.06
N HIS A 164 2.86 25.15 -26.85
CA HIS A 164 3.28 25.69 -25.55
C HIS A 164 2.13 26.19 -24.67
N LYS A 165 0.92 26.39 -25.21
CA LYS A 165 -0.25 26.84 -24.43
C LYS A 165 -0.57 25.85 -23.32
N GLN A 166 -0.93 26.37 -22.14
CA GLN A 166 -1.17 25.56 -20.95
C GLN A 166 -2.66 25.29 -20.75
N TYR A 167 -2.99 24.05 -20.40
CA TYR A 167 -4.35 23.60 -20.12
C TYR A 167 -4.42 22.94 -18.74
N ARG A 168 -5.55 23.12 -18.06
CA ARG A 168 -5.79 22.58 -16.72
C ARG A 168 -6.26 21.13 -16.80
N ARG A 169 -5.44 20.21 -16.28
CA ARG A 169 -5.78 18.78 -16.11
C ARG A 169 -6.37 18.50 -14.73
N PHE A 170 -5.78 19.04 -13.68
CA PHE A 170 -6.24 18.85 -12.30
C PHE A 170 -6.67 20.16 -11.64
N GLN A 171 -7.71 20.08 -10.82
CA GLN A 171 -8.15 21.20 -9.99
C GLN A 171 -7.35 21.23 -8.69
N LYS A 172 -7.24 22.41 -8.06
CA LYS A 172 -6.50 22.61 -6.80
C LYS A 172 -6.89 21.62 -5.70
N ARG A 173 -8.19 21.25 -5.62
CA ARG A 173 -8.67 20.23 -4.68
C ARG A 173 -8.10 18.83 -4.94
N HIS A 174 -7.89 18.44 -6.20
CA HIS A 174 -7.31 17.14 -6.54
C HIS A 174 -5.82 17.12 -6.20
N VAL A 175 -5.11 18.21 -6.50
CA VAL A 175 -3.70 18.40 -6.09
C VAL A 175 -3.55 18.30 -4.57
N PHE A 176 -4.42 18.99 -3.82
CA PHE A 176 -4.41 18.96 -2.37
C PHE A 176 -4.68 17.55 -1.80
N LEU A 177 -5.68 16.83 -2.32
CA LEU A 177 -5.95 15.46 -1.90
C LEU A 177 -4.75 14.54 -2.20
N HIS A 178 -4.12 14.69 -3.37
CA HIS A 178 -2.94 13.92 -3.71
C HIS A 178 -1.75 14.23 -2.78
N LEU A 179 -1.56 15.48 -2.39
CA LEU A 179 -0.54 15.85 -1.41
C LEU A 179 -0.77 15.15 -0.06
N LEU A 180 -2.02 15.06 0.40
CA LEU A 180 -2.37 14.30 1.60
C LEU A 180 -2.07 12.81 1.44
N VAL A 181 -2.35 12.24 0.26
CA VAL A 181 -2.01 10.85 -0.07
C VAL A 181 -0.50 10.64 0.04
N ILE A 182 0.33 11.47 -0.61
CA ILE A 182 1.80 11.33 -0.56
C ILE A 182 2.31 11.35 0.88
N ILE A 183 1.93 12.37 1.65
CA ILE A 183 2.44 12.58 3.02
C ILE A 183 2.03 11.42 3.94
N SER A 184 0.76 11.03 3.90
CA SER A 184 0.25 9.97 4.75
C SER A 184 0.75 8.59 4.33
N PHE A 185 0.80 8.28 3.03
CA PHE A 185 1.22 6.98 2.53
C PHE A 185 2.70 6.73 2.82
N LEU A 186 3.57 7.74 2.60
CA LEU A 186 4.98 7.63 2.97
C LEU A 186 5.13 7.48 4.49
N GLY A 187 4.39 8.25 5.30
CA GLY A 187 4.42 8.11 6.76
C GLY A 187 3.96 6.73 7.26
N LEU A 188 2.88 6.18 6.68
CA LEU A 188 2.41 4.82 6.96
C LEU A 188 3.44 3.77 6.56
N SER A 189 4.07 3.92 5.40
CA SER A 189 5.10 3.01 4.90
C SER A 189 6.35 3.03 5.78
N MET A 190 6.85 4.22 6.13
CA MET A 190 8.04 4.40 6.95
C MET A 190 7.86 3.86 8.38
N THR A 191 6.63 3.83 8.90
CA THR A 191 6.34 3.30 10.24
C THR A 191 5.93 1.83 10.23
N GLY A 192 5.26 1.37 9.17
CA GLY A 192 4.77 -0.01 9.02
C GLY A 192 5.82 -1.01 8.55
N LEU A 193 6.66 -0.63 7.57
CA LEU A 193 7.69 -1.53 7.01
C LEU A 193 8.71 -2.00 8.07
N PRO A 194 9.22 -1.14 8.97
CA PRO A 194 10.11 -1.61 10.04
C PRO A 194 9.43 -2.61 11.00
N LEU A 195 8.11 -2.52 11.17
CA LEU A 195 7.37 -3.50 11.99
C LEU A 195 7.22 -4.84 11.24
N LYS A 196 6.97 -4.83 9.93
CA LYS A 196 6.91 -6.05 9.11
C LYS A 196 8.26 -6.76 9.09
N PHE A 197 9.33 -6.02 8.82
CA PHE A 197 10.71 -6.52 8.73
C PHE A 197 11.49 -6.35 10.05
N SER A 198 10.85 -6.70 11.17
CA SER A 198 11.39 -6.50 12.53
C SER A 198 12.73 -7.21 12.82
N ASP A 199 13.07 -8.19 12.01
CA ASP A 199 14.32 -8.96 12.02
C ASP A 199 15.50 -8.20 11.39
N GLN A 200 15.22 -7.17 10.58
CA GLN A 200 16.22 -6.43 9.83
C GLN A 200 16.89 -5.33 10.65
N ALA A 201 18.19 -5.09 10.42
CA ALA A 201 18.95 -4.08 11.13
C ALA A 201 18.44 -2.65 10.83
N TRP A 202 18.10 -2.36 9.57
CA TRP A 202 17.57 -1.06 9.16
C TRP A 202 16.22 -0.74 9.82
N ALA A 203 15.41 -1.76 10.13
CA ALA A 203 14.14 -1.57 10.80
C ALA A 203 14.32 -1.03 12.22
N LYS A 204 15.35 -1.50 12.94
CA LYS A 204 15.72 -0.99 14.27
C LYS A 204 16.21 0.46 14.20
N VAL A 205 16.99 0.81 13.18
CA VAL A 205 17.47 2.19 12.97
C VAL A 205 16.30 3.14 12.74
N LEU A 206 15.37 2.79 11.83
CA LEU A 206 14.18 3.60 11.56
C LEU A 206 13.28 3.72 12.81
N MET A 207 13.06 2.63 13.54
CA MET A 207 12.31 2.67 14.80
C MET A 207 13.00 3.57 15.85
N GLY A 208 14.33 3.58 15.90
CA GLY A 208 15.12 4.49 16.73
C GLY A 208 14.93 5.97 16.35
N TRP A 209 14.90 6.29 15.05
CA TRP A 209 14.67 7.65 14.55
C TRP A 209 13.31 8.22 14.96
N PHE A 210 12.28 7.37 15.05
CA PHE A 210 10.97 7.78 15.56
C PHE A 210 10.92 7.93 17.09
N GLY A 211 11.99 7.59 17.82
CA GLY A 211 12.00 7.56 19.29
C GLY A 211 11.35 6.30 19.87
N GLY A 212 11.23 5.23 19.07
CA GLY A 212 10.76 3.91 19.48
C GLY A 212 9.42 3.50 18.87
N SER A 213 9.05 2.23 19.05
CA SER A 213 7.87 1.65 18.40
C SER A 213 6.54 2.29 18.82
N ALA A 214 6.45 2.80 20.05
CA ALA A 214 5.26 3.53 20.52
C ALA A 214 5.03 4.83 19.72
N ASN A 215 6.09 5.61 19.50
CA ASN A 215 6.01 6.85 18.72
C ASN A 215 5.78 6.57 17.24
N ALA A 216 6.44 5.56 16.68
CA ALA A 216 6.18 5.10 15.32
C ALA A 216 4.70 4.71 15.14
N GLY A 217 4.12 3.99 16.12
CA GLY A 217 2.70 3.66 16.14
C GLY A 217 1.78 4.88 16.24
N LEU A 218 2.16 5.93 16.98
CA LEU A 218 1.41 7.19 17.03
C LEU A 218 1.43 7.91 15.68
N ILE A 219 2.60 8.02 15.05
CA ILE A 219 2.75 8.62 13.71
C ILE A 219 1.92 7.84 12.70
N HIS A 220 2.00 6.50 12.73
CA HIS A 220 1.21 5.62 11.87
C HIS A 220 -0.29 5.92 11.98
N ARG A 221 -0.80 6.08 13.20
CA ARG A 221 -2.20 6.43 13.48
C ARG A 221 -2.60 7.82 13.01
N TYR A 222 -1.73 8.82 13.14
CA TYR A 222 -1.98 10.15 12.59
C TYR A 222 -2.05 10.12 11.05
N CYS A 223 -1.13 9.41 10.39
CA CYS A 223 -1.16 9.21 8.95
C CYS A 223 -2.39 8.40 8.49
N ALA A 224 -2.83 7.42 9.28
CA ALA A 224 -4.09 6.71 9.05
C ALA A 224 -5.31 7.65 9.18
N GLY A 225 -5.30 8.58 10.14
CA GLY A 225 -6.31 9.62 10.26
C GLY A 225 -6.40 10.50 9.01
N ILE A 226 -5.26 10.97 8.49
CA ILE A 226 -5.19 11.70 7.21
C ILE A 226 -5.75 10.84 6.07
N THR A 227 -5.48 9.53 6.11
CA THR A 227 -6.00 8.55 5.16
C THR A 227 -7.52 8.50 5.12
N PHE A 228 -8.18 8.45 6.27
CA PHE A 228 -9.63 8.53 6.34
C PHE A 228 -10.18 9.87 5.83
N VAL A 229 -9.46 10.99 6.04
CA VAL A 229 -9.88 12.31 5.55
C VAL A 229 -9.91 12.36 4.03
N TYR A 230 -8.83 11.99 3.34
CA TYR A 230 -8.85 12.02 1.87
C TYR A 230 -9.72 10.90 1.28
N PHE A 231 -9.88 9.77 1.97
CA PHE A 231 -10.85 8.73 1.57
C PHE A 231 -12.27 9.26 1.53
N MET A 232 -12.68 9.90 2.62
CA MET A 232 -14.01 10.51 2.72
C MET A 232 -14.16 11.63 1.68
N GLY A 233 -13.12 12.43 1.48
CA GLY A 233 -13.08 13.42 0.40
C GLY A 233 -13.29 12.79 -0.99
N ALA A 234 -12.65 11.66 -1.27
CA ALA A 234 -12.82 10.93 -2.52
C ALA A 234 -14.26 10.37 -2.67
N ILE A 235 -14.84 9.81 -1.60
CA ILE A 235 -16.25 9.36 -1.60
C ILE A 235 -17.19 10.53 -1.88
N ILE A 236 -17.00 11.68 -1.22
CA ILE A 236 -17.82 12.88 -1.41
C ILE A 236 -17.69 13.38 -2.85
N LEU A 237 -16.48 13.42 -3.41
CA LEU A 237 -16.26 13.83 -4.80
C LEU A 237 -16.90 12.87 -5.81
N SER A 238 -16.83 11.56 -5.56
CA SER A 238 -17.48 10.53 -6.37
C SER A 238 -19.00 10.63 -6.29
N PHE A 239 -19.57 10.84 -5.10
CA PHE A 239 -21.00 11.07 -4.91
C PHE A 239 -21.46 12.34 -5.63
N HIS A 240 -20.73 13.45 -5.45
CA HIS A 240 -21.03 14.71 -6.12
C HIS A 240 -20.93 14.57 -7.65
N PHE A 241 -19.95 13.82 -8.17
CA PHE A 241 -19.81 13.52 -9.59
C PHE A 241 -21.00 12.75 -10.16
N LEU A 242 -21.46 11.70 -9.47
CA LEU A 242 -22.54 10.84 -9.96
C LEU A 242 -23.91 11.51 -9.86
N PHE A 243 -24.21 12.13 -8.71
CA PHE A 243 -25.58 12.53 -8.38
C PHE A 243 -25.84 14.05 -8.44
N VAL A 244 -24.82 14.89 -8.25
CA VAL A 244 -25.03 16.34 -8.04
C VAL A 244 -24.61 17.18 -9.25
N ARG A 245 -23.53 16.80 -9.95
CA ARG A 245 -23.05 17.54 -11.15
C ARG A 245 -24.15 17.66 -12.20
N LYS A 246 -24.44 18.89 -12.63
CA LYS A 246 -25.45 19.22 -13.66
C LYS A 246 -24.85 19.55 -15.01
N ASP A 247 -23.54 19.77 -15.05
CA ASP A 247 -22.78 20.11 -16.26
C ASP A 247 -22.57 18.90 -17.19
N LEU A 248 -22.58 17.68 -16.65
CA LEU A 248 -22.53 16.45 -17.44
C LEU A 248 -23.95 15.97 -17.77
N LYS A 249 -24.28 15.89 -19.05
CA LYS A 249 -25.54 15.31 -19.53
C LYS A 249 -25.50 13.78 -19.39
N GLY A 250 -26.65 13.17 -19.10
CA GLY A 250 -26.82 11.71 -19.05
C GLY A 250 -27.21 11.15 -17.67
N ASN A 251 -27.74 9.94 -17.69
CA ASN A 251 -28.21 9.21 -16.50
C ASN A 251 -27.02 8.72 -15.66
N VAL A 252 -27.27 8.29 -14.41
CA VAL A 252 -26.21 7.83 -13.48
C VAL A 252 -25.32 6.74 -14.09
N LEU A 253 -25.89 5.76 -14.80
CA LEU A 253 -25.12 4.71 -15.48
C LEU A 253 -24.23 5.24 -16.61
N GLN A 254 -24.73 6.19 -17.39
CA GLN A 254 -23.94 6.82 -18.47
C GLN A 254 -22.78 7.65 -17.89
N ARG A 255 -23.00 8.28 -16.72
CA ARG A 255 -21.93 8.99 -16.01
C ARG A 255 -20.92 8.04 -15.40
N LEU A 256 -21.38 6.93 -14.80
CA LEU A 256 -20.52 5.96 -14.14
C LEU A 256 -19.59 5.27 -15.14
N PHE A 257 -20.09 4.85 -16.31
CA PHE A 257 -19.28 4.19 -17.34
C PHE A 257 -18.78 5.13 -18.44
N GLY A 258 -19.01 6.44 -18.29
CA GLY A 258 -18.60 7.46 -19.26
C GLY A 258 -17.10 7.79 -19.24
N PRO A 259 -16.63 8.57 -20.21
CA PRO A 259 -15.20 8.90 -20.36
C PRO A 259 -14.64 9.79 -19.24
N GLU A 260 -15.51 10.49 -18.51
CA GLU A 260 -15.12 11.36 -17.39
C GLU A 260 -14.92 10.62 -16.06
N SER A 261 -15.32 9.34 -16.00
CA SER A 261 -15.34 8.51 -14.80
C SER A 261 -14.06 7.70 -14.64
N LEU A 262 -13.73 7.40 -13.38
CA LEU A 262 -12.64 6.52 -13.00
C LEU A 262 -13.07 5.03 -12.95
N MET A 263 -14.34 4.73 -13.22
CA MET A 263 -14.83 3.35 -13.29
C MET A 263 -14.42 2.69 -14.62
N PRO A 264 -13.91 1.45 -14.60
CA PRO A 264 -13.66 0.65 -15.79
C PRO A 264 -14.91 0.49 -16.65
N ASN A 265 -14.73 0.56 -17.96
CA ASN A 265 -15.76 0.42 -18.98
C ASN A 265 -15.23 -0.42 -20.17
N LEU A 266 -16.09 -0.66 -21.16
CA LEU A 266 -15.74 -1.53 -22.29
C LEU A 266 -14.61 -0.98 -23.18
N ARG A 267 -14.38 0.35 -23.17
CA ARG A 267 -13.25 0.95 -23.90
C ARG A 267 -11.92 0.54 -23.29
N ASP A 268 -11.85 0.33 -21.97
CA ASP A 268 -10.61 -0.10 -21.32
C ASP A 268 -10.10 -1.45 -21.88
N ILE A 269 -11.00 -2.33 -22.33
CA ILE A 269 -10.63 -3.58 -23.00
C ILE A 269 -9.95 -3.30 -24.34
N GLN A 270 -10.46 -2.31 -25.09
CA GLN A 270 -9.88 -1.88 -26.36
C GLN A 270 -8.50 -1.24 -26.13
N ASP A 271 -8.39 -0.39 -25.11
CA ASP A 271 -7.15 0.29 -24.74
C ASP A 271 -6.06 -0.71 -24.29
N VAL A 272 -6.43 -1.70 -23.46
CA VAL A 272 -5.53 -2.79 -23.03
C VAL A 272 -5.12 -3.63 -24.23
N THR A 273 -6.06 -4.00 -25.11
CA THR A 273 -5.75 -4.79 -26.32
C THR A 273 -4.83 -4.03 -27.25
N GLY A 274 -5.06 -2.73 -27.43
CA GLY A 274 -4.20 -1.83 -28.20
C GLY A 274 -2.80 -1.75 -27.62
N MET A 275 -2.68 -1.61 -26.30
CA MET A 275 -1.38 -1.60 -25.61
C MET A 275 -0.64 -2.93 -25.76
N VAL A 276 -1.32 -4.07 -25.60
CA VAL A 276 -0.71 -5.39 -25.80
C VAL A 276 -0.24 -5.57 -27.24
N ARG A 277 -1.02 -5.13 -28.22
CA ARG A 277 -0.59 -5.14 -29.63
C ARG A 277 0.62 -4.27 -29.86
N TRP A 278 0.68 -3.09 -29.25
CA TRP A 278 1.84 -2.19 -29.33
C TRP A 278 3.09 -2.81 -28.68
N PHE A 279 2.96 -3.43 -27.50
CA PHE A 279 4.05 -4.17 -26.84
C PHE A 279 4.61 -5.28 -27.73
N LEU A 280 3.76 -5.94 -28.52
CA LEU A 280 4.13 -7.02 -29.42
C LEU A 280 4.49 -6.56 -30.84
N PHE A 281 4.69 -5.27 -31.09
CA PHE A 281 5.01 -4.70 -32.41
C PHE A 281 3.93 -4.94 -33.49
N LYS A 282 2.67 -5.16 -33.08
CA LYS A 282 1.52 -5.46 -33.96
C LYS A 282 0.58 -4.27 -34.18
N GLY A 283 1.00 -3.06 -33.85
CA GLY A 283 0.22 -1.85 -34.04
C GLY A 283 0.88 -0.59 -33.44
N PRO A 284 0.34 0.60 -33.75
CA PRO A 284 0.76 1.85 -33.15
C PRO A 284 0.36 1.92 -31.67
N LYS A 285 1.00 2.82 -30.93
CA LYS A 285 0.64 3.13 -29.54
C LYS A 285 -0.79 3.70 -29.51
N PRO A 286 -1.70 3.17 -28.67
CA PRO A 286 -3.04 3.70 -28.58
C PRO A 286 -3.04 5.10 -27.93
N THR A 287 -4.02 5.91 -28.33
CA THR A 287 -4.38 7.17 -27.66
C THR A 287 -5.44 6.91 -26.59
N PHE A 288 -5.51 7.78 -25.59
CA PHE A 288 -6.38 7.57 -24.43
C PHE A 288 -7.36 8.73 -24.22
N GLU A 289 -8.45 8.41 -23.51
CA GLU A 289 -9.37 9.37 -22.92
C GLU A 289 -8.79 10.02 -21.67
N ARG A 290 -9.61 10.83 -21.01
CA ARG A 290 -9.30 11.52 -19.75
C ARG A 290 -8.58 10.65 -18.73
N TRP A 291 -9.00 9.39 -18.60
CA TRP A 291 -8.40 8.41 -17.71
C TRP A 291 -7.96 7.18 -18.48
N THR A 292 -6.72 6.76 -18.29
CA THR A 292 -6.21 5.51 -18.85
C THR A 292 -6.68 4.33 -18.02
N TYR A 293 -6.66 3.12 -18.59
CA TYR A 293 -7.03 1.92 -17.84
C TYR A 293 -6.16 1.68 -16.60
N TRP A 294 -4.87 2.07 -16.63
CA TRP A 294 -4.00 1.93 -15.45
C TRP A 294 -4.30 2.99 -14.39
N GLU A 295 -4.64 4.24 -14.75
CA GLU A 295 -5.08 5.24 -13.77
C GLU A 295 -6.39 4.82 -13.08
N LYS A 296 -7.32 4.22 -13.84
CA LYS A 296 -8.56 3.65 -13.29
C LYS A 296 -8.27 2.46 -12.39
N PHE A 297 -7.36 1.58 -12.79
CA PHE A 297 -6.93 0.47 -11.96
C PHE A 297 -6.30 0.96 -10.66
N ASP A 298 -5.34 1.89 -10.71
CA ASP A 298 -4.69 2.48 -9.54
C ASP A 298 -5.75 3.05 -8.58
N PHE A 299 -6.74 3.79 -9.10
CA PHE A 299 -7.81 4.35 -8.29
C PHE A 299 -8.64 3.26 -7.59
N ILE A 300 -9.09 2.23 -8.31
CA ILE A 300 -9.91 1.16 -7.73
C ILE A 300 -9.10 0.27 -6.77
N ALA A 301 -7.87 -0.07 -7.14
CA ALA A 301 -6.96 -0.85 -6.32
C ALA A 301 -6.69 -0.14 -5.00
N VAL A 302 -6.45 1.17 -5.03
CA VAL A 302 -6.30 1.97 -3.80
C VAL A 302 -7.62 2.01 -3.01
N PHE A 303 -8.78 2.17 -3.64
CA PHE A 303 -10.08 2.11 -2.94
C PHE A 303 -10.31 0.78 -2.22
N TRP A 304 -9.98 -0.33 -2.88
CA TRP A 304 -9.99 -1.67 -2.30
C TRP A 304 -9.00 -1.77 -1.13
N GLY A 305 -7.75 -1.39 -1.38
CA GLY A 305 -6.68 -1.43 -0.38
C GLY A 305 -7.04 -0.63 0.86
N MET A 306 -7.63 0.56 0.72
CA MET A 306 -8.10 1.39 1.83
C MET A 306 -9.20 0.73 2.66
N PHE A 307 -10.11 -0.03 2.05
CA PHE A 307 -11.10 -0.83 2.78
C PHE A 307 -10.43 -1.97 3.54
N ALA A 308 -9.53 -2.71 2.89
CA ALA A 308 -8.82 -3.84 3.48
C ALA A 308 -7.87 -3.42 4.61
N ILE A 309 -6.93 -2.50 4.37
CA ILE A 309 -6.00 -2.00 5.39
C ILE A 309 -6.67 -1.08 6.41
N GLY A 310 -7.64 -0.26 6.00
CA GLY A 310 -8.37 0.63 6.91
C GLY A 310 -9.27 -0.15 7.86
N GLY A 311 -10.01 -1.13 7.35
CA GLY A 311 -10.87 -2.00 8.15
C GLY A 311 -10.06 -2.87 9.11
N SER A 312 -9.05 -3.59 8.61
CA SER A 312 -8.15 -4.39 9.45
C SER A 312 -7.35 -3.53 10.43
N GLY A 313 -6.92 -2.34 10.04
CA GLY A 313 -6.21 -1.39 10.88
C GLY A 313 -7.07 -0.86 12.03
N LEU A 314 -8.35 -0.55 11.79
CA LEU A 314 -9.30 -0.18 12.85
C LEU A 314 -9.52 -1.31 13.85
N MET A 315 -9.61 -2.56 13.37
CA MET A 315 -9.71 -3.74 14.23
C MET A 315 -8.47 -3.87 15.14
N LEU A 316 -7.27 -3.65 14.60
CA LEU A 316 -6.01 -3.75 15.33
C LEU A 316 -5.73 -2.52 16.22
N TRP A 317 -6.30 -1.35 15.90
CA TRP A 317 -6.20 -0.15 16.73
C TRP A 317 -7.14 -0.23 17.95
N PHE A 318 -8.36 -0.74 17.77
CA PHE A 318 -9.35 -0.87 18.84
C PHE A 318 -9.71 -2.33 19.16
N PRO A 319 -8.73 -3.19 19.49
CA PRO A 319 -8.94 -4.63 19.59
C PRO A 319 -9.94 -5.02 20.69
N GLU A 320 -9.96 -4.28 21.80
CA GLU A 320 -10.89 -4.49 22.91
C GLU A 320 -12.34 -4.15 22.55
N PHE A 321 -12.57 -3.15 21.69
CA PHE A 321 -13.91 -2.80 21.22
C PHE A 321 -14.44 -3.85 20.24
N PHE A 322 -13.65 -4.20 19.23
CA PHE A 322 -14.04 -5.23 18.27
C PHE A 322 -14.15 -6.62 18.93
N GLY A 323 -13.36 -6.87 19.98
CA GLY A 323 -13.42 -8.09 20.77
C GLY A 323 -14.73 -8.27 21.55
N LEU A 324 -15.59 -7.25 21.63
CA LEU A 324 -16.93 -7.38 22.22
C LEU A 324 -17.84 -8.29 21.37
N PHE A 325 -17.65 -8.31 20.05
CA PHE A 325 -18.53 -9.02 19.11
C PHE A 325 -17.81 -9.86 18.06
N LEU A 326 -16.49 -9.67 17.86
CA LEU A 326 -15.67 -10.51 16.99
C LEU A 326 -14.83 -11.49 17.81
N PRO A 327 -14.71 -12.76 17.37
CA PRO A 327 -13.83 -13.73 18.00
C PRO A 327 -12.35 -13.38 17.72
N GLY A 328 -11.46 -13.74 18.64
CA GLY A 328 -10.06 -13.34 18.62
C GLY A 328 -9.29 -13.75 17.37
N TRP A 329 -9.64 -14.86 16.72
CA TRP A 329 -9.04 -15.28 15.45
C TRP A 329 -9.25 -14.28 14.31
N MET A 330 -10.27 -13.40 14.39
CA MET A 330 -10.44 -12.29 13.43
C MET A 330 -9.28 -11.30 13.48
N PHE A 331 -8.62 -11.11 14.64
CA PHE A 331 -7.44 -10.26 14.73
C PHE A 331 -6.19 -10.93 14.14
N ASN A 332 -6.11 -12.27 14.19
CA ASN A 332 -5.08 -13.00 13.44
C ASN A 332 -5.26 -12.77 11.93
N VAL A 333 -6.49 -12.91 11.42
CA VAL A 333 -6.83 -12.62 10.01
C VAL A 333 -6.54 -11.16 9.66
N ALA A 334 -6.98 -10.21 10.48
CA ALA A 334 -6.72 -8.79 10.28
C ALA A 334 -5.22 -8.49 10.23
N THR A 335 -4.39 -9.16 11.03
CA THR A 335 -2.94 -8.98 11.01
C THR A 335 -2.33 -9.43 9.67
N ILE A 336 -2.79 -10.57 9.13
CA ILE A 336 -2.35 -11.07 7.82
C ILE A 336 -2.79 -10.09 6.72
N VAL A 337 -4.09 -9.79 6.64
CA VAL A 337 -4.65 -8.90 5.62
C VAL A 337 -4.00 -7.52 5.67
N HIS A 338 -3.87 -6.92 6.86
CA HIS A 338 -3.25 -5.61 7.01
C HIS A 338 -1.79 -5.61 6.55
N SER A 339 -1.02 -6.63 6.93
CA SER A 339 0.40 -6.70 6.62
C SER A 339 0.67 -6.97 5.14
N ASP A 340 -0.10 -7.86 4.52
CA ASP A 340 0.13 -8.27 3.13
C ASP A 340 -0.45 -7.27 2.15
N GLU A 341 -1.62 -6.70 2.43
CA GLU A 341 -2.18 -5.63 1.61
C GLU A 341 -1.33 -4.35 1.73
N ALA A 342 -0.79 -4.03 2.91
CA ALA A 342 0.15 -2.91 3.02
C ALA A 342 1.42 -3.14 2.19
N LEU A 343 1.96 -4.37 2.19
CA LEU A 343 3.12 -4.72 1.38
C LEU A 343 2.81 -4.63 -0.12
N LEU A 344 1.63 -5.13 -0.54
CA LEU A 344 1.14 -5.01 -1.90
C LEU A 344 1.02 -3.55 -2.30
N ALA A 345 0.37 -2.72 -1.48
CA ALA A 345 0.20 -1.29 -1.75
C ALA A 345 1.55 -0.57 -1.84
N THR A 346 2.48 -0.76 -0.90
CA THR A 346 3.80 -0.11 -0.94
C THR A 346 4.63 -0.57 -2.12
N GLY A 347 4.68 -1.88 -2.39
CA GLY A 347 5.42 -2.41 -3.52
C GLY A 347 4.83 -1.94 -4.84
N PHE A 348 3.50 -1.95 -5.00
CA PHE A 348 2.83 -1.50 -6.21
C PHE A 348 3.05 -0.01 -6.45
N ILE A 349 2.89 0.83 -5.42
CA ILE A 349 3.07 2.28 -5.56
C ILE A 349 4.54 2.62 -5.91
N PHE A 350 5.51 2.03 -5.21
CA PHE A 350 6.92 2.37 -5.44
C PHE A 350 7.52 1.75 -6.70
N THR A 351 6.91 0.69 -7.26
CA THR A 351 7.36 0.08 -8.51
C THR A 351 6.52 0.50 -9.71
N VAL A 352 5.24 0.14 -9.71
CA VAL A 352 4.34 0.28 -10.87
C VAL A 352 3.84 1.72 -10.99
N HIS A 353 3.29 2.29 -9.93
CA HIS A 353 2.76 3.66 -9.99
C HIS A 353 3.87 4.67 -10.28
N PHE A 354 4.99 4.61 -9.54
CA PHE A 354 6.16 5.48 -9.77
C PHE A 354 6.74 5.28 -11.16
N PHE A 355 6.79 4.06 -11.70
CA PHE A 355 7.18 3.86 -13.09
C PHE A 355 6.19 4.55 -14.04
N ASN A 356 4.90 4.25 -13.93
CA ASN A 356 3.84 4.76 -14.81
C ASN A 356 3.75 6.29 -14.80
N THR A 357 4.16 6.97 -13.73
CA THR A 357 4.06 8.43 -13.63
C THR A 357 5.40 9.14 -13.78
N HIS A 358 6.50 8.57 -13.28
CA HIS A 358 7.79 9.26 -13.19
C HIS A 358 8.93 8.54 -13.92
N GLY A 359 8.87 7.21 -14.01
CA GLY A 359 9.90 6.38 -14.63
C GLY A 359 9.74 6.12 -16.12
N ARG A 360 8.62 6.51 -16.73
CA ARG A 360 8.40 6.38 -18.17
C ARG A 360 9.42 7.23 -18.95
N PRO A 361 10.02 6.72 -20.05
CA PRO A 361 11.00 7.47 -20.83
C PRO A 361 10.53 8.86 -21.28
N GLU A 362 9.24 9.04 -21.50
CA GLU A 362 8.62 10.30 -21.95
C GLU A 362 8.47 11.36 -20.83
N LYS A 363 8.55 10.95 -19.55
CA LYS A 363 8.35 11.81 -18.37
C LYS A 363 9.56 11.87 -17.45
N PHE A 364 10.61 11.14 -17.77
CA PHE A 364 11.81 11.10 -16.96
C PHE A 364 12.40 12.51 -16.81
N PRO A 365 12.80 12.94 -15.60
CA PRO A 365 12.88 12.16 -14.36
C PRO A 365 11.62 12.19 -13.49
N MET A 366 10.64 13.06 -13.75
CA MET A 366 9.40 13.14 -12.97
C MET A 366 8.29 13.95 -13.67
N ASP A 367 7.07 13.43 -13.67
CA ASP A 367 5.85 14.17 -14.05
C ASP A 367 5.39 15.14 -12.93
N PHE A 368 5.27 16.42 -13.29
CA PHE A 368 4.86 17.51 -12.39
C PHE A 368 3.37 17.89 -12.49
N VAL A 369 2.62 17.29 -13.41
CA VAL A 369 1.23 17.68 -13.71
C VAL A 369 0.32 17.51 -12.49
N ILE A 370 0.56 16.50 -11.64
CA ILE A 370 -0.23 16.32 -10.41
C ILE A 370 0.04 17.39 -9.35
N PHE A 371 1.20 18.06 -9.39
CA PHE A 371 1.57 19.08 -8.42
C PHE A 371 1.13 20.48 -8.83
N ASN A 372 1.22 20.81 -10.12
CA ASN A 372 0.83 22.13 -10.65
C ASN A 372 -0.60 22.15 -11.26
N GLY A 373 -1.14 20.97 -11.59
CA GLY A 373 -2.45 20.79 -12.22
C GLY A 373 -2.54 21.17 -13.71
N GLN A 374 -1.42 21.45 -14.36
CA GLN A 374 -1.34 22.02 -15.70
C GLN A 374 -0.47 21.16 -16.61
N MET A 375 -0.82 21.09 -17.90
CA MET A 375 -0.01 20.44 -18.94
C MET A 375 -0.03 21.26 -20.23
N SER A 376 1.01 21.10 -21.06
CA SER A 376 1.09 21.79 -22.36
C SER A 376 0.15 21.17 -23.40
N LYS A 377 -0.25 21.94 -24.43
CA LYS A 377 -1.09 21.43 -25.54
C LYS A 377 -0.42 20.26 -26.24
N HIS A 378 0.89 20.37 -26.50
CA HIS A 378 1.67 19.31 -27.12
C HIS A 378 1.55 17.99 -26.36
N GLU A 379 1.84 18.05 -25.05
CA GLU A 379 1.75 16.92 -24.14
C GLU A 379 0.32 16.39 -23.98
N PHE A 380 -0.69 17.27 -24.02
CA PHE A 380 -2.09 16.86 -23.93
C PHE A 380 -2.48 16.02 -25.14
N ILE A 381 -2.13 16.46 -26.36
CA ILE A 381 -2.46 15.74 -27.58
C ILE A 381 -1.71 14.39 -27.64
N GLU A 382 -0.43 14.38 -27.26
CA GLU A 382 0.38 13.16 -27.27
C GLU A 382 -0.12 12.11 -26.27
N GLU A 383 -0.44 12.50 -25.03
CA GLU A 383 -0.88 11.55 -24.01
C GLU A 383 -2.38 11.24 -24.04
N ARG A 384 -3.19 12.22 -24.45
CA ARG A 384 -4.66 12.25 -24.30
C ARG A 384 -5.35 12.68 -25.59
N GLY A 385 -4.85 12.20 -26.72
CA GLY A 385 -5.34 12.57 -28.05
C GLY A 385 -6.86 12.41 -28.20
N ASP A 386 -7.46 11.38 -27.63
CA ASP A 386 -8.91 11.18 -27.79
C ASP A 386 -9.74 12.08 -26.88
N GLN A 387 -9.22 12.41 -25.68
CA GLN A 387 -9.83 13.45 -24.85
C GLN A 387 -9.76 14.82 -25.57
N TRP A 388 -8.63 15.12 -26.21
CA TRP A 388 -8.44 16.37 -26.94
C TRP A 388 -9.42 16.48 -28.11
N LYS A 389 -9.52 15.44 -28.96
CA LYS A 389 -10.49 15.38 -30.07
C LYS A 389 -11.91 15.63 -29.58
N ARG A 390 -12.32 14.98 -28.49
CA ARG A 390 -13.65 15.19 -27.90
C ARG A 390 -13.85 16.61 -27.40
N TYR A 391 -12.82 17.26 -26.84
CA TYR A 391 -12.92 18.66 -26.42
C TYR A 391 -13.05 19.62 -27.60
N GLU A 392 -12.37 19.32 -28.72
CA GLU A 392 -12.52 20.06 -29.98
C GLU A 392 -13.92 19.91 -30.58
N GLU A 393 -14.43 18.67 -30.65
CA GLU A 393 -15.78 18.37 -31.14
C GLU A 393 -16.87 19.06 -30.31
N LEU A 394 -16.65 19.19 -28.99
CA LEU A 394 -17.57 19.87 -28.08
C LEU A 394 -17.37 21.40 -28.05
N GLY A 395 -16.28 21.92 -28.62
CA GLY A 395 -15.95 23.35 -28.60
C GLY A 395 -15.60 23.91 -27.22
N ILE A 396 -15.12 23.07 -26.29
CA ILE A 396 -14.87 23.44 -24.87
C ILE A 396 -13.39 23.61 -24.53
N THR A 397 -12.48 23.59 -25.51
CA THR A 397 -11.03 23.64 -25.28
C THR A 397 -10.58 24.89 -24.50
N GLU A 398 -11.15 26.06 -24.82
CA GLU A 398 -10.80 27.32 -24.16
C GLU A 398 -11.24 27.39 -22.67
N ASP A 399 -12.26 26.63 -22.26
CA ASP A 399 -12.70 26.56 -20.85
C ASP A 399 -11.63 25.95 -19.93
N PHE A 400 -10.73 25.14 -20.51
CA PHE A 400 -9.63 24.50 -19.80
C PHE A 400 -8.32 25.26 -19.91
N LYS A 401 -8.26 26.34 -20.68
CA LYS A 401 -7.05 27.14 -20.84
C LYS A 401 -6.62 27.73 -19.50
N ALA A 402 -5.35 27.56 -19.18
CA ALA A 402 -4.77 28.03 -17.94
C ALA A 402 -3.68 29.06 -18.21
N LYS A 403 -3.63 30.11 -17.40
CA LYS A 403 -2.41 30.93 -17.32
C LYS A 403 -1.39 30.12 -16.53
N LYS A 404 -0.14 30.06 -17.01
CA LYS A 404 0.95 29.40 -16.29
C LYS A 404 1.05 30.01 -14.89
N THR A 405 0.79 29.22 -13.86
CA THR A 405 0.67 29.72 -12.48
C THR A 405 1.98 29.70 -11.71
N SER A 406 3.05 29.13 -12.24
CA SER A 406 4.27 28.89 -11.47
C SER A 406 5.32 29.98 -11.59
N GLY A 407 5.71 30.53 -10.43
CA GLY A 407 6.93 31.34 -10.27
C GLY A 407 8.12 30.47 -9.85
N VAL A 408 9.33 31.01 -9.96
CA VAL A 408 10.59 30.28 -9.71
C VAL A 408 10.62 29.59 -8.33
N ILE A 409 10.21 30.30 -7.28
CA ILE A 409 10.20 29.77 -5.90
C ILE A 409 9.20 28.62 -5.75
N TYR A 410 8.01 28.76 -6.33
CA TYR A 410 6.97 27.74 -6.29
C TYR A 410 7.44 26.45 -6.98
N ASP A 411 8.05 26.59 -8.16
CA ASP A 411 8.62 25.46 -8.89
C ASP A 411 9.76 24.81 -8.12
N PHE A 412 10.63 25.57 -7.47
CA PHE A 412 11.73 25.02 -6.66
C PHE A 412 11.20 24.17 -5.49
N VAL A 413 10.22 24.69 -4.73
CA VAL A 413 9.65 23.99 -3.57
C VAL A 413 8.93 22.71 -3.99
N ILE A 414 8.10 22.78 -5.03
CA ILE A 414 7.34 21.62 -5.50
C ILE A 414 8.25 20.55 -6.09
N LYS A 415 9.25 20.95 -6.89
CA LYS A 415 10.24 20.03 -7.43
C LYS A 415 11.02 19.37 -6.32
N GLY A 416 11.52 20.14 -5.35
CA GLY A 416 12.23 19.62 -4.19
C GLY A 416 11.40 18.62 -3.39
N PHE A 417 10.13 18.95 -3.12
CA PHE A 417 9.20 18.05 -2.43
C PHE A 417 8.97 16.75 -3.21
N GLY A 418 8.64 16.85 -4.50
CA GLY A 418 8.35 15.69 -5.34
C GLY A 418 9.54 14.74 -5.47
N PHE A 419 10.74 15.27 -5.73
CA PHE A 419 11.96 14.44 -5.76
C PHE A 419 12.28 13.82 -4.40
N THR A 420 12.06 14.55 -3.31
CA THR A 420 12.26 14.01 -1.96
C THR A 420 11.32 12.84 -1.69
N ALA A 421 10.04 12.98 -2.03
CA ALA A 421 9.04 11.92 -1.91
C ALA A 421 9.41 10.69 -2.77
N LEU A 422 9.83 10.91 -4.01
CA LEU A 422 10.30 9.86 -4.92
C LEU A 422 11.52 9.12 -4.35
N CYS A 423 12.53 9.85 -3.88
CA CYS A 423 13.73 9.27 -3.28
C CYS A 423 13.41 8.46 -2.01
N ILE A 424 12.51 8.93 -1.16
CA ILE A 424 12.06 8.17 0.01
C ILE A 424 11.38 6.87 -0.43
N GLY A 425 10.45 6.92 -1.38
CA GLY A 425 9.78 5.72 -1.88
C GLY A 425 10.74 4.71 -2.51
N ILE A 426 11.69 5.17 -3.32
CA ILE A 426 12.74 4.30 -3.91
C ILE A 426 13.64 3.71 -2.82
N ALA A 427 14.04 4.48 -1.82
CA ALA A 427 14.85 3.98 -0.71
C ALA A 427 14.10 2.89 0.08
N LEU A 428 12.81 3.10 0.38
CA LEU A 428 11.97 2.09 1.03
C LEU A 428 11.83 0.83 0.18
N LEU A 429 11.65 0.97 -1.13
CA LEU A 429 11.61 -0.16 -2.06
C LEU A 429 12.92 -0.96 -2.03
N ILE A 430 14.07 -0.29 -2.07
CA ILE A 430 15.38 -0.95 -1.98
C ILE A 430 15.50 -1.72 -0.65
N LEU A 431 15.12 -1.11 0.47
CA LEU A 431 15.14 -1.77 1.78
C LEU A 431 14.22 -3.00 1.82
N MET A 432 13.04 -2.93 1.19
CA MET A 432 12.14 -4.08 1.05
C MET A 432 12.77 -5.21 0.25
N VAL A 433 13.37 -4.91 -0.92
CA VAL A 433 14.02 -5.92 -1.76
C VAL A 433 15.20 -6.56 -1.02
N LEU A 434 16.03 -5.76 -0.34
CA LEU A 434 17.13 -6.26 0.47
C LEU A 434 16.64 -7.17 1.61
N ALA A 435 15.51 -6.83 2.24
CA ALA A 435 14.93 -7.68 3.26
C ALA A 435 14.49 -9.04 2.68
N PHE A 436 13.81 -9.07 1.53
CA PHE A 436 13.42 -10.32 0.88
C PHE A 436 14.62 -11.18 0.45
N LEU A 437 15.66 -10.57 -0.13
CA LEU A 437 16.88 -11.27 -0.53
C LEU A 437 17.65 -11.81 0.68
N GLY A 438 17.60 -11.12 1.81
CA GLY A 438 18.20 -11.55 3.07
C GLY A 438 17.39 -12.58 3.85
N GLY A 439 16.27 -13.09 3.31
CA GLY A 439 15.38 -14.03 4.00
C GLY A 439 14.47 -13.40 5.06
N GLY A 440 14.35 -12.08 5.07
CA GLY A 440 13.43 -11.35 5.93
C GLY A 440 12.03 -11.23 5.32
N GLY A 441 11.01 -11.20 6.17
CA GLY A 441 9.62 -10.97 5.75
C GLY A 441 8.80 -12.22 5.41
N HIS A 442 9.13 -13.37 6.00
CA HIS A 442 8.25 -14.54 6.01
C HIS A 442 6.89 -14.25 6.67
#